data_AF-A0A7C2E182-F1
#
_entry.id   AF-A0A7C2E182-F1
#
_cell.length_a   1.000
_cell.length_b   1.000
_cell.length_c   1.000
_cell.angle_alpha   90.00
_cell.angle_beta   90.00
_cell.angle_gamma   90.00
#
_symmetry.space_group_name_H-M   'P 1'
#
loop_
_entity.id
_entity.type
_entity.pdbx_description
1 polymer ?
#
loop_
_entity_poly.entity_id
_entity_poly.type
_entity_poly.pdbx_seq_one_letter_code
_entity_poly.pdbx_strand_id
1 'polypeptide(L)'
;LVMAMVMVMTSVHLRDHHHPLPAIALVLSLHVVGMYAFSVVSGRLADRWGRAPVITGGAAALLLSCLVAPLSPALGPTAAALFLLGLGWNFCFVGGSALLADQLTDGERGRVQGFNDLLVGAASGAGSLGSGALFAAAGFAAMALAAALLALLPLGLTWWWRATRQVAADASTAG
;
A
#
# COMPACT_ATOMS: atom_id res chain seq x y z
N LEU A 1 4.42 0.43 -5.42
CA LEU A 1 4.77 1.83 -5.79
C LEU A 1 4.58 2.82 -4.63
N VAL A 2 3.36 3.12 -4.16
CA VAL A 2 3.09 4.05 -3.02
C VAL A 2 3.98 3.77 -1.80
N MET A 3 3.98 2.52 -1.33
CA MET A 3 4.81 2.08 -0.20
C MET A 3 6.30 2.36 -0.43
N ALA A 4 6.82 1.99 -1.60
CA ALA A 4 8.25 2.13 -1.93
C ALA A 4 8.67 3.60 -1.91
N MET A 5 7.87 4.51 -2.47
CA MET A 5 8.17 5.94 -2.47
C MET A 5 8.35 6.49 -1.05
N VAL A 6 7.37 6.25 -0.17
CA VAL A 6 7.38 6.80 1.19
C VAL A 6 8.44 6.11 2.04
N MET A 7 8.52 4.78 1.99
CA MET A 7 9.43 4.00 2.82
C MET A 7 10.91 4.36 2.56
N VAL A 8 11.33 4.46 1.29
CA VAL A 8 12.74 4.71 0.95
C VAL A 8 13.18 6.08 1.47
N MET A 9 12.37 7.11 1.25
CA MET A 9 12.71 8.49 1.65
C MET A 9 12.48 8.77 3.14
N THR A 10 11.75 7.93 3.88
CA THR A 10 11.54 8.16 5.32
C THR A 10 12.83 8.07 6.12
N SER A 11 13.74 7.17 5.73
CA SER A 11 15.06 7.07 6.37
C SER A 11 15.88 8.35 6.21
N VAL A 12 15.82 8.95 5.02
CA VAL A 12 16.47 10.23 4.71
C VAL A 12 15.81 11.35 5.52
N HIS A 13 14.47 11.43 5.50
CA HIS A 13 13.71 12.41 6.25
C HIS A 13 14.02 12.40 7.76
N LEU A 14 14.08 11.22 8.38
CA LEU A 14 14.41 11.11 9.81
C LEU A 14 15.87 11.49 10.10
N ARG A 15 16.79 11.18 9.17
CA ARG A 15 18.19 11.57 9.29
C ARG A 15 18.37 13.08 9.17
N ASP A 16 17.63 13.75 8.28
CA ASP A 16 17.60 15.21 8.14
C ASP A 16 17.10 15.90 9.41
N HIS A 17 16.29 15.20 10.22
CA HIS A 17 15.83 15.64 11.53
C HIS A 17 16.69 15.13 12.69
N HIS A 18 17.93 14.71 12.41
CA HIS A 18 18.94 14.30 13.38
C HIS A 18 18.57 13.10 14.27
N HIS A 19 17.64 12.23 13.82
CA HIS A 19 17.36 10.99 14.53
C HIS A 19 18.52 10.00 14.41
N PRO A 20 18.88 9.29 15.50
CA PRO A 20 19.98 8.34 15.48
C PRO A 20 19.60 7.07 14.70
N LEU A 21 20.59 6.39 14.11
CA LEU A 21 20.38 5.20 13.29
C LEU A 21 19.52 4.10 13.97
N PRO A 22 19.68 3.79 15.28
CA PRO A 22 18.82 2.81 15.95
C PRO A 22 17.34 3.19 15.94
N ALA A 23 17.01 4.49 16.00
CA ALA A 23 15.64 4.97 15.95
C ALA A 23 15.04 4.80 14.55
N ILE A 24 15.82 5.09 13.51
CA ILE A 24 15.43 4.84 12.10
C ILE A 24 15.21 3.34 11.88
N ALA A 25 16.11 2.49 12.39
CA ALA A 25 15.98 1.03 12.31
C ALA A 25 14.71 0.53 13.02
N LEU A 26 14.34 1.11 14.16
CA LEU A 26 13.10 0.78 14.87
C LEU A 26 11.87 1.10 14.01
N VAL A 27 11.84 2.28 13.38
CA VAL A 27 10.75 2.71 12.49
C VAL A 27 10.60 1.76 11.30
N LEU A 28 11.71 1.42 10.64
CA LEU A 28 11.71 0.46 9.53
C LEU A 28 11.32 -0.95 10.00
N SER A 29 11.71 -1.35 11.21
CA SER A 29 11.29 -2.63 11.78
C SER A 29 9.78 -2.67 12.01
N LEU A 30 9.19 -1.61 12.57
CA LEU A 30 7.75 -1.49 12.72
C LEU A 30 7.03 -1.53 11.36
N HIS A 31 7.58 -0.89 10.34
CA HIS A 31 7.06 -0.99 8.98
C HIS A 31 6.99 -2.44 8.49
N VAL A 32 8.09 -3.19 8.62
CA VAL A 32 8.17 -4.60 8.21
C VAL A 32 7.21 -5.49 9.03
N VAL A 33 7.04 -5.21 10.32
CA VAL A 33 6.00 -5.87 11.13
C VAL A 33 4.62 -5.61 10.53
N GLY A 34 4.29 -4.37 10.18
CA GLY A 34 3.04 -4.04 9.47
C GLY A 34 2.88 -4.79 8.16
N MET A 35 3.97 -4.97 7.40
CA MET A 35 3.96 -5.66 6.11
C MET A 35 3.68 -7.16 6.20
N TYR A 36 4.14 -7.85 7.24
CA TYR A 36 4.14 -9.32 7.24
C TYR A 36 3.48 -9.99 8.44
N ALA A 37 3.48 -9.36 9.62
CA ALA A 37 2.97 -10.01 10.84
C ALA A 37 1.47 -10.34 10.75
N PHE A 38 0.72 -9.57 9.96
CA PHE A 38 -0.73 -9.69 9.82
C PHE A 38 -1.18 -10.44 8.56
N SER A 39 -0.28 -11.02 7.76
CA SER A 39 -0.63 -11.67 6.47
C SER A 39 -1.65 -12.80 6.61
N VAL A 40 -1.57 -13.60 7.67
CA VAL A 40 -2.55 -14.68 7.89
C VAL A 40 -3.91 -14.10 8.27
N VAL A 41 -3.92 -13.01 9.03
CA VAL A 41 -5.15 -12.31 9.44
C VAL A 41 -5.80 -11.64 8.23
N SER A 42 -5.03 -10.96 7.39
CA SER A 42 -5.53 -10.32 6.17
C SER A 42 -6.06 -11.32 5.15
N GLY A 43 -5.41 -12.50 5.04
CA GLY A 43 -5.94 -13.61 4.24
C GLY A 43 -7.32 -14.07 4.73
N ARG A 44 -7.44 -14.36 6.04
CA ARG A 44 -8.73 -14.73 6.65
C ARG A 44 -9.79 -13.64 6.49
N LEU A 45 -9.38 -12.37 6.56
CA LEU A 45 -10.27 -11.23 6.36
C LEU A 45 -10.78 -11.18 4.92
N ALA A 46 -9.90 -11.43 3.96
CA ALA A 46 -10.23 -11.45 2.55
C ALA A 46 -11.15 -12.62 2.20
N ASP A 47 -10.99 -13.77 2.85
CA ASP A 47 -11.88 -14.92 2.67
C ASP A 47 -13.26 -14.67 3.30
N ARG A 48 -13.30 -14.02 4.47
CA ARG A 48 -14.55 -13.80 5.21
C ARG A 48 -15.39 -12.63 4.70
N TRP A 49 -14.77 -11.51 4.37
CA TRP A 49 -15.46 -10.27 3.97
C TRP A 49 -15.35 -10.00 2.47
N GLY A 50 -14.61 -10.82 1.73
CA GLY A 50 -14.34 -10.65 0.32
C GLY A 50 -13.08 -9.82 0.05
N ARG A 51 -12.58 -9.94 -1.18
CA ARG A 51 -11.30 -9.33 -1.60
C ARG A 51 -11.36 -7.81 -1.63
N ALA A 52 -12.43 -7.24 -2.19
CA ALA A 52 -12.56 -5.80 -2.40
C ALA A 52 -12.56 -4.98 -1.10
N PRO A 53 -13.35 -5.31 -0.06
CA PRO A 53 -13.30 -4.56 1.21
C PRO A 53 -11.91 -4.52 1.85
N VAL A 54 -11.15 -5.62 1.77
CA VAL A 54 -9.76 -5.66 2.28
C VAL A 54 -8.84 -4.76 1.46
N ILE A 55 -8.93 -4.81 0.13
CA ILE A 55 -8.14 -3.92 -0.75
C ILE A 55 -8.49 -2.45 -0.49
N THR A 56 -9.78 -2.10 -0.37
CA THR A 56 -10.23 -0.73 -0.08
C THR A 56 -9.72 -0.26 1.29
N GLY A 57 -9.79 -1.11 2.32
CA GLY A 57 -9.23 -0.80 3.64
C GLY A 57 -7.71 -0.59 3.60
N GLY A 58 -7.00 -1.43 2.85
CA GLY A 58 -5.56 -1.29 2.64
C GLY A 58 -5.19 0.01 1.93
N ALA A 59 -5.91 0.36 0.87
CA ALA A 59 -5.69 1.58 0.12
C ALA A 59 -6.02 2.84 0.94
N ALA A 60 -7.05 2.80 1.78
CA ALA A 60 -7.36 3.87 2.73
C ALA A 60 -6.25 4.04 3.79
N ALA A 61 -5.70 2.92 4.30
CA ALA A 61 -4.57 2.96 5.23
C ALA A 61 -3.29 3.53 4.58
N LEU A 62 -3.01 3.17 3.32
CA LEU A 62 -1.92 3.76 2.54
C LEU A 62 -2.11 5.28 2.37
N LEU A 63 -3.31 5.71 1.99
CA LEU A 63 -3.64 7.13 1.85
C LEU A 63 -3.45 7.87 3.17
N LEU A 64 -4.01 7.36 4.26
CA LEU A 64 -3.91 7.97 5.58
C LEU A 64 -2.44 8.06 6.02
N SER A 65 -1.67 7.00 5.84
CA SER A 65 -0.23 6.98 6.12
C SER A 65 0.51 8.09 5.36
N CYS A 66 0.24 8.25 4.06
CA CYS A 66 0.85 9.30 3.24
C CYS A 66 0.47 10.71 3.70
N LEU A 67 -0.73 10.90 4.25
CA LEU A 67 -1.19 12.20 4.75
C LEU A 67 -0.60 12.53 6.14
N VAL A 68 -0.42 11.53 7.01
CA VAL A 68 0.06 11.76 8.38
C VAL A 68 1.58 11.73 8.50
N ALA A 69 2.28 10.96 7.67
CA ALA A 69 3.75 10.89 7.67
C ALA A 69 4.45 12.26 7.59
N PRO A 70 4.03 13.22 6.75
CA PRO A 70 4.69 14.52 6.65
C PRO A 70 4.29 15.52 7.75
N LEU A 71 3.31 15.20 8.61
CA LEU A 71 2.81 16.15 9.63
C LEU A 71 3.74 16.31 10.83
N SER A 72 4.61 15.32 11.07
CA SER A 72 5.53 15.38 12.20
C SER A 72 6.82 14.61 11.88
N PRO A 73 7.99 15.23 12.12
CA PRO A 73 9.26 14.52 12.07
C PRO A 73 9.57 13.77 13.37
N ALA A 74 8.65 13.75 14.35
CA ALA A 74 8.87 13.06 15.61
C ALA A 74 8.78 11.54 15.41
N LEU A 75 9.61 10.80 16.16
CA LEU A 75 9.77 9.36 15.98
C LEU A 75 8.47 8.58 16.12
N GLY A 76 7.65 8.89 17.13
CA GLY A 76 6.38 8.19 17.39
C GLY A 76 5.38 8.31 16.23
N PRO A 77 5.00 9.52 15.82
CA PRO A 77 4.13 9.73 14.65
C PRO A 77 4.66 9.08 13.37
N THR A 78 5.96 9.22 13.06
CA THR A 78 6.55 8.61 11.87
C THR A 78 6.52 7.08 11.96
N ALA A 79 6.81 6.49 13.13
CA ALA A 79 6.73 5.05 13.35
C ALA A 79 5.30 4.52 13.14
N ALA A 80 4.30 5.21 13.70
CA ALA A 80 2.90 4.85 13.53
C ALA A 80 2.46 4.96 12.06
N ALA A 81 2.86 6.03 11.38
CA ALA A 81 2.59 6.23 9.95
C ALA A 81 3.19 5.10 9.11
N LEU A 82 4.43 4.70 9.38
CA LEU A 82 5.12 3.65 8.61
C LEU A 82 4.63 2.24 8.94
N PHE A 83 4.24 1.98 10.18
CA PHE A 83 3.52 0.77 10.54
C PHE A 83 2.21 0.67 9.75
N LEU A 84 1.42 1.75 9.72
CA LEU A 84 0.18 1.83 8.95
C LEU A 84 0.42 1.69 7.44
N LEU A 85 1.53 2.24 6.92
CA LEU A 85 1.95 2.08 5.53
C LEU A 85 2.15 0.59 5.19
N GLY A 86 2.87 -0.12 6.07
CA GLY A 86 3.14 -1.55 5.91
C GLY A 86 1.86 -2.37 5.97
N LEU A 87 0.98 -2.08 6.93
CA LEU A 87 -0.32 -2.75 7.06
C LEU A 87 -1.24 -2.50 5.86
N GLY A 88 -1.28 -1.26 5.36
CA GLY A 88 -2.05 -0.91 4.16
C GLY A 88 -1.54 -1.63 2.92
N TRP A 89 -0.22 -1.72 2.76
CA TRP A 89 0.40 -2.53 1.71
C TRP A 89 0.05 -4.01 1.84
N ASN A 90 0.08 -4.58 3.06
CA ASN A 90 -0.28 -5.97 3.30
C ASN A 90 -1.69 -6.29 2.82
N PHE A 91 -2.67 -5.47 3.19
CA PHE A 91 -4.06 -5.67 2.80
C PHE A 91 -4.26 -5.58 1.28
N CYS A 92 -3.63 -4.61 0.62
CA CYS A 92 -3.65 -4.51 -0.84
C CYS A 92 -2.96 -5.70 -1.52
N PHE A 93 -1.81 -6.13 -1.01
CA PHE A 93 -1.04 -7.23 -1.58
C PHE A 93 -1.77 -8.56 -1.42
N VAL A 94 -2.16 -8.92 -0.20
CA VAL A 94 -2.87 -10.17 0.09
C VAL A 94 -4.24 -10.19 -0.59
N GLY A 95 -5.02 -9.11 -0.48
CA GLY A 95 -6.33 -9.01 -1.12
C GLY A 95 -6.26 -9.04 -2.65
N GLY A 96 -5.27 -8.35 -3.23
CA GLY A 96 -5.05 -8.32 -4.68
C GLY A 96 -4.56 -9.65 -5.23
N SER A 97 -3.61 -10.31 -4.57
CA SER A 97 -3.14 -11.64 -4.97
C SER A 97 -4.24 -12.70 -4.85
N ALA A 98 -5.06 -12.64 -3.80
CA ALA A 98 -6.22 -13.52 -3.68
C ALA A 98 -7.25 -13.27 -4.80
N LEU A 99 -7.55 -12.01 -5.11
CA LEU A 99 -8.45 -11.66 -6.22
C LEU A 99 -7.92 -12.17 -7.57
N LEU A 100 -6.61 -12.08 -7.80
CA LEU A 100 -5.97 -12.59 -9.01
C LEU A 100 -6.04 -14.12 -9.06
N ALA A 101 -5.72 -14.80 -7.96
CA ALA A 101 -5.76 -16.26 -7.87
C ALA A 101 -7.18 -16.84 -8.06
N ASP A 102 -8.22 -16.11 -7.65
CA ASP A 102 -9.63 -16.48 -7.86
C ASP A 102 -10.01 -16.53 -9.36
N GLN A 103 -9.25 -15.88 -10.25
CA GLN A 103 -9.51 -15.84 -11.71
C GLN A 103 -8.65 -16.82 -12.51
N LEU A 104 -7.81 -17.63 -11.86
CA LEU A 104 -6.80 -18.45 -12.51
C LEU A 104 -6.98 -19.92 -12.17
N THR A 105 -6.71 -20.78 -13.16
CA THR A 105 -6.59 -22.23 -12.94
C THR A 105 -5.27 -22.56 -12.22
N ASP A 106 -5.20 -23.72 -11.56
CA ASP A 106 -4.01 -24.12 -10.79
C ASP A 106 -2.72 -24.15 -11.63
N GLY A 107 -2.82 -24.50 -12.92
CA GLY A 107 -1.67 -24.50 -13.84
C GLY A 107 -1.16 -23.10 -14.23
N GLU A 108 -1.99 -22.07 -14.11
CA GLU A 108 -1.66 -20.70 -14.53
C GLU A 108 -1.18 -19.83 -13.36
N ARG A 109 -1.64 -20.13 -12.14
CA ARG A 109 -1.40 -19.34 -10.92
C ARG A 109 0.06 -19.00 -10.71
N GLY A 110 0.95 -19.99 -10.76
CA GLY A 110 2.38 -19.76 -10.54
C GLY A 110 3.02 -18.81 -11.55
N ARG A 111 2.69 -18.98 -12.85
CA ARG A 111 3.22 -18.13 -13.93
C ARG A 111 2.73 -16.70 -13.82
N VAL A 112 1.43 -16.52 -13.59
CA VAL A 112 0.82 -15.18 -13.50
C VAL A 112 1.26 -14.47 -12.21
N GLN A 113 1.39 -15.18 -11.09
CA GLN A 113 1.92 -14.60 -9.86
C GLN A 113 3.37 -14.15 -10.03
N GLY A 114 4.23 -14.94 -10.68
CA GLY A 114 5.60 -14.54 -10.97
C GLY A 114 5.69 -13.29 -11.86
N PHE A 115 4.80 -13.17 -12.86
CA PHE A 115 4.71 -11.96 -13.67
C PHE A 115 4.20 -10.75 -12.86
N ASN A 116 3.21 -10.95 -12.00
CA ASN A 116 2.75 -9.92 -11.08
C ASN A 116 3.88 -9.44 -10.16
N ASP A 117 4.67 -10.35 -9.60
CA ASP A 117 5.78 -10.01 -8.71
C ASP A 117 6.86 -9.23 -9.47
N LEU A 118 7.12 -9.56 -10.74
CA LEU A 118 8.00 -8.79 -11.62
C LEU A 118 7.47 -7.36 -11.85
N LEU A 119 6.17 -7.20 -12.11
CA LEU A 119 5.55 -5.88 -12.26
C LEU A 119 5.60 -5.07 -10.95
N VAL A 120 5.34 -5.70 -9.82
CA VAL A 120 5.46 -5.08 -8.49
C VAL A 120 6.89 -4.64 -8.24
N GLY A 121 7.88 -5.46 -8.58
CA GLY A 121 9.30 -5.15 -8.50
C GLY A 121 9.67 -3.95 -9.37
N ALA A 122 9.29 -3.97 -10.65
CA ALA A 122 9.55 -2.88 -11.59
C ALA A 122 8.90 -1.56 -11.15
N ALA A 123 7.63 -1.59 -10.74
CA ALA A 123 6.90 -0.43 -10.24
C ALA A 123 7.51 0.09 -8.92
N SER A 124 8.03 -0.79 -8.08
CA SER A 124 8.70 -0.39 -6.84
C SER A 124 10.06 0.24 -7.13
N GLY A 125 10.84 -0.32 -8.07
CA GLY A 125 12.10 0.28 -8.53
C GLY A 125 11.89 1.67 -9.13
N ALA A 126 10.93 1.82 -10.05
CA ALA A 126 10.58 3.11 -10.63
C ALA A 126 10.09 4.11 -9.59
N GLY A 127 9.22 3.68 -8.66
CA GLY A 127 8.75 4.50 -7.54
C GLY A 127 9.88 4.97 -6.63
N SER A 128 10.81 4.08 -6.26
CA SER A 128 11.97 4.42 -5.43
C SER A 128 12.87 5.44 -6.11
N LEU A 129 13.21 5.24 -7.39
CA LEU A 129 14.03 6.18 -8.15
C LEU A 129 13.35 7.55 -8.29
N GLY A 130 12.06 7.56 -8.66
CA GLY A 130 11.27 8.78 -8.79
C GLY A 130 11.09 9.52 -7.46
N SER A 131 10.94 8.79 -6.36
CA SER A 131 10.80 9.38 -5.02
C SER A 131 12.03 10.15 -4.58
N GLY A 132 13.23 9.68 -4.92
CA GLY A 132 14.48 10.39 -4.63
C GLY A 132 14.57 11.72 -5.36
N ALA A 133 14.25 11.75 -6.67
CA ALA A 133 14.24 12.98 -7.45
C ALA A 133 13.20 13.98 -6.93
N LEU A 134 12.00 13.51 -6.61
CA LEU A 134 10.93 14.37 -6.09
C LEU A 134 11.25 14.89 -4.68
N PHE A 135 11.81 14.05 -3.81
CA PHE A 135 12.26 14.44 -2.48
C PHE A 135 13.34 15.52 -2.57
N ALA A 136 14.34 15.36 -3.45
CA ALA A 136 15.40 16.35 -3.63
C ALA A 136 14.87 17.69 -4.16
N ALA A 137 13.84 17.67 -5.02
CA ALA A 137 13.29 18.89 -5.62
C ALA A 137 12.27 19.62 -4.74
N ALA A 138 11.43 18.89 -3.99
CA ALA A 138 10.24 19.44 -3.33
C ALA A 138 10.03 18.95 -1.87
N GLY A 139 10.95 18.13 -1.35
CA GLY A 139 10.94 17.64 0.02
C GLY A 139 9.97 16.49 0.28
N PHE A 140 10.00 16.01 1.54
CA PHE A 140 9.24 14.84 1.98
C PHE A 140 7.72 15.01 1.84
N ALA A 141 7.20 16.20 2.17
CA ALA A 141 5.76 16.46 2.14
C ALA A 141 5.18 16.38 0.72
N ALA A 142 5.84 16.99 -0.28
CA ALA A 142 5.39 16.93 -1.66
C ALA A 142 5.44 15.49 -2.20
N MET A 143 6.50 14.75 -1.86
CA MET A 143 6.62 13.33 -2.22
C MET A 143 5.52 12.47 -1.57
N ALA A 144 5.23 12.69 -0.29
CA ALA A 144 4.17 11.99 0.42
C ALA A 144 2.78 12.30 -0.17
N LEU A 145 2.53 13.55 -0.56
CA LEU A 145 1.28 13.93 -1.26
C LEU A 145 1.18 13.27 -2.65
N ALA A 146 2.28 13.19 -3.41
CA ALA A 146 2.28 12.46 -4.68
C ALA A 146 1.95 10.97 -4.49
N ALA A 147 2.51 10.34 -3.44
CA ALA A 147 2.18 8.97 -3.07
C ALA A 147 0.71 8.82 -2.61
N ALA A 148 0.17 9.82 -1.90
CA ALA A 148 -1.23 9.89 -1.50
C ALA A 148 -2.17 9.93 -2.72
N LEU A 149 -1.86 10.76 -3.73
CA LEU A 149 -2.62 10.82 -4.98
C LEU A 149 -2.62 9.47 -5.71
N LEU A 150 -1.48 8.78 -5.73
CA LEU A 150 -1.38 7.44 -6.31
C LEU A 150 -2.17 6.39 -5.52
N ALA A 151 -2.31 6.55 -4.20
CA ALA A 151 -3.15 5.67 -3.37
C ALA A 151 -4.65 5.82 -3.67
N LEU A 152 -5.08 6.92 -4.29
CA LEU A 152 -6.46 7.10 -4.75
C LEU A 152 -6.82 6.18 -5.92
N LEU A 153 -5.85 5.73 -6.73
CA LEU A 153 -6.10 4.83 -7.86
C LEU A 153 -6.76 3.51 -7.42
N PRO A 154 -6.18 2.70 -6.52
CA PRO A 154 -6.83 1.49 -6.05
C PRO A 154 -8.16 1.75 -5.32
N LEU A 155 -8.30 2.88 -4.62
CA LEU A 155 -9.58 3.27 -4.01
C LEU A 155 -10.66 3.54 -5.07
N GLY A 156 -10.35 4.34 -6.08
CA GLY A 156 -11.27 4.67 -7.17
C GLY A 156 -11.62 3.45 -8.00
N LEU A 157 -10.64 2.59 -8.31
CA LEU A 157 -10.85 1.34 -9.05
C LEU A 157 -11.75 0.36 -8.28
N THR A 158 -11.49 0.14 -6.98
CA THR A 158 -12.33 -0.74 -6.17
C THR A 158 -13.73 -0.18 -5.96
N TRP A 159 -13.86 1.14 -5.79
CA TRP A 159 -15.16 1.81 -5.69
C TRP A 159 -15.96 1.70 -7.00
N TRP A 160 -15.33 2.01 -8.14
CA TRP A 160 -15.96 1.91 -9.45
C TRP A 160 -16.39 0.48 -9.77
N TRP A 161 -15.54 -0.51 -9.49
CA TRP A 161 -15.87 -1.93 -9.68
C TRP A 161 -17.06 -2.40 -8.83
N ARG A 162 -17.17 -1.91 -7.59
CA ARG A 162 -18.33 -2.20 -6.73
C ARG A 162 -19.59 -1.52 -7.25
N ALA A 163 -19.49 -0.26 -7.66
CA ALA A 163 -20.62 0.50 -8.21
C ALA A 163 -21.18 -0.15 -9.48
N THR A 164 -20.33 -0.61 -10.40
CA THR A 164 -20.79 -1.27 -11.64
C THR A 164 -21.44 -2.63 -11.36
N ARG A 165 -20.93 -3.40 -10.40
CA ARG A 165 -21.54 -4.69 -10.01
C ARG A 165 -22.89 -4.52 -9.28
N GLN A 166 -23.05 -3.46 -8.49
CA GLN A 166 -24.33 -3.15 -7.84
C GLN A 166 -25.40 -2.80 -8.87
N VAL A 167 -25.08 -1.93 -9.83
CA VAL A 167 -26.01 -1.55 -10.92
C VAL A 167 -26.47 -2.78 -11.73
N ALA A 168 -25.56 -3.72 -12.01
CA ALA A 168 -25.90 -4.95 -12.73
C ALA A 168 -26.82 -5.88 -11.91
N ALA A 169 -26.62 -5.98 -10.59
CA ALA A 169 -27.46 -6.80 -9.71
C ALA A 169 -28.88 -6.23 -9.57
N ASP A 170 -29.00 -4.91 -9.39
CA ASP A 170 -30.29 -4.23 -9.28
C ASP A 170 -31.13 -4.43 -10.56
N ALA A 171 -30.49 -4.33 -11.73
CA ALA A 171 -31.12 -4.58 -13.02
C ALA A 171 -31.65 -6.03 -13.19
N SER A 172 -30.96 -7.03 -12.63
CA SER A 172 -31.41 -8.44 -12.68
C SER A 172 -32.56 -8.78 -11.73
N THR A 173 -32.79 -7.96 -10.70
CA THR A 173 -33.93 -8.14 -9.77
C THR A 173 -35.19 -7.40 -10.21
N ALA A 174 -35.06 -6.48 -11.18
CA ALA A 174 -36.13 -5.63 -11.67
C ALA A 174 -36.84 -6.21 -12.93
N GLY A 175 -36.37 -7.33 -13.49
CA GLY A 175 -36.97 -8.02 -14.65
C GLY A 175 -37.50 -9.40 -14.28
#